data_AF-A0A1Q3BFY6-F1
#
_entry.id   AF-A0A1Q3BFY6-F1
#
_cell.length_a   1.000
_cell.length_b   1.000
_cell.length_c   1.000
_cell.angle_alpha   90.00
_cell.angle_beta   90.00
_cell.angle_gamma   90.00
#
_symmetry.space_group_name_H-M   'P 1'
#
loop_
_entity.id
_entity.type
_entity.pdbx_description
1 polymer ?
#
loop_
_entity_poly.entity_id
_entity_poly.type
_entity_poly.pdbx_seq_one_letter_code
_entity_poly.pdbx_strand_id
1 'polypeptide(L)'
;MWAVILKSRRMTCSFVSQSLTLTYNTNTTTCYTTLLFNNSRPPRSLHNSGSLPGPISWPAAIRAFCSKLRRVNEKVVPSLQRSMQNPESISYLTQREAAEIDETLMGPLGFSVEQLMELAGLSVATSIAEVYRPSEHNRVLAICGPGNNGGDGLVAARHLYHFGYKPFVCYPKRTPKLLYNGLVTQLESLSVPFLSVEDIPVNLSKDFDIVVDAIFGFSFHGAPRPPFDDLIQRLVSLHSYNQSRQNSPVIVSVDIPSGWHVEEGDIGGQGIKPDMLVSLTAPKLCAKSFHGPHHFLGGRFVPPAVADNYKLHLPSYPGTSMCVRIGKPPQVDISALREDYISPELLEEQVETDPIDQFRKWFDDAVTAGLREPNAMALSTTGKDGKPSSRIVLLKGVDKDGFVWYTNYGSRKGRDLSENPHASILFYWDGLNRQVRVEGSVQKVSDEESEQYFHSRPQGSQIGAIVSKQSTLIPGRHFLHQQYKELEEKFSDGSVIPKPKHWGGYRLKPELFEFWQGQKSRLHDRLQYSPREMNGKRVWEISRLAP
;
A
#
# COMPACT_ATOMS: atom_id res chain seq x y z
N MET A 1 -41.21 54.83 -39.49
CA MET A 1 -42.05 54.71 -40.69
C MET A 1 -41.54 53.49 -41.46
N TRP A 2 -42.28 52.37 -41.41
CA TRP A 2 -42.31 51.18 -42.30
C TRP A 2 -40.98 50.47 -42.70
N ALA A 3 -40.82 49.15 -42.81
CA ALA A 3 -41.58 47.93 -42.46
C ALA A 3 -40.84 46.72 -43.09
N VAL A 4 -40.65 45.61 -42.32
CA VAL A 4 -41.01 44.20 -42.70
C VAL A 4 -39.98 43.45 -43.63
N ILE A 5 -39.51 42.20 -43.45
CA ILE A 5 -40.05 40.90 -42.98
C ILE A 5 -38.93 40.01 -42.39
N LEU A 6 -39.16 39.39 -41.22
CA LEU A 6 -38.55 38.12 -40.79
C LEU A 6 -39.71 37.19 -40.40
N LYS A 7 -39.81 36.02 -41.02
CA LYS A 7 -40.88 35.04 -40.76
C LYS A 7 -40.63 34.28 -39.46
N SER A 8 -41.67 34.22 -38.65
CA SER A 8 -41.82 33.42 -37.42
C SER A 8 -42.55 32.11 -37.67
N ARG A 9 -42.43 31.17 -36.71
CA ARG A 9 -43.53 30.44 -36.03
C ARG A 9 -42.90 29.58 -34.90
N ARG A 10 -42.95 30.04 -33.63
CA ARG A 10 -43.97 29.85 -32.55
C ARG A 10 -43.99 28.41 -31.99
N MET A 11 -43.52 28.14 -30.75
CA MET A 11 -44.02 28.45 -29.39
C MET A 11 -45.19 27.58 -28.93
N THR A 12 -45.05 26.94 -27.76
CA THR A 12 -45.83 27.28 -26.53
C THR A 12 -45.19 26.70 -25.27
N CYS A 13 -45.31 27.45 -24.18
CA CYS A 13 -44.78 27.25 -22.83
C CYS A 13 -45.97 27.10 -21.87
N SER A 14 -45.79 26.43 -20.72
CA SER A 14 -46.37 26.91 -19.46
C SER A 14 -45.68 26.31 -18.23
N PHE A 15 -45.49 27.16 -17.23
CA PHE A 15 -44.80 27.04 -15.94
C PHE A 15 -45.60 26.23 -14.89
N VAL A 16 -44.94 25.78 -13.79
CA VAL A 16 -45.16 26.23 -12.39
C VAL A 16 -44.02 25.72 -11.48
N SER A 17 -43.54 26.60 -10.59
CA SER A 17 -42.53 26.42 -9.54
C SER A 17 -43.07 25.83 -8.24
N GLN A 18 -42.23 25.15 -7.44
CA GLN A 18 -42.06 25.44 -6.00
C GLN A 18 -40.94 24.57 -5.37
N SER A 19 -40.10 25.23 -4.57
CA SER A 19 -39.04 24.67 -3.73
C SER A 19 -39.61 24.06 -2.44
N LEU A 20 -39.01 22.97 -1.96
CA LEU A 20 -39.16 22.51 -0.57
C LEU A 20 -37.83 21.96 -0.04
N THR A 21 -37.35 22.63 1.00
CA THR A 21 -36.24 22.28 1.89
C THR A 21 -36.62 21.09 2.76
N LEU A 22 -35.70 20.15 3.00
CA LEU A 22 -35.88 19.09 4.00
C LEU A 22 -34.59 18.90 4.82
N THR A 23 -34.64 19.44 6.03
CA THR A 23 -33.84 19.06 7.19
C THR A 23 -34.32 17.70 7.72
N TYR A 24 -33.41 16.86 8.20
CA TYR A 24 -33.77 15.73 9.07
C TYR A 24 -32.81 15.65 10.26
N ASN A 25 -33.39 15.72 11.44
CA ASN A 25 -32.77 15.48 12.73
C ASN A 25 -33.52 14.33 13.42
N THR A 26 -32.74 13.42 14.00
CA THR A 26 -32.96 12.44 15.07
C THR A 26 -34.38 12.18 15.63
N ASN A 27 -34.82 10.90 15.63
CA ASN A 27 -34.92 10.02 16.82
C ASN A 27 -35.81 8.78 16.60
N THR A 28 -35.27 7.63 17.05
CA THR A 28 -35.88 6.43 17.66
C THR A 28 -37.39 6.18 17.51
N THR A 29 -37.80 4.95 17.13
CA THR A 29 -38.32 3.89 18.04
C THR A 29 -38.71 2.63 17.24
N THR A 30 -38.63 1.51 17.95
CA THR A 30 -38.65 0.08 17.63
C THR A 30 -39.98 -0.52 17.10
N CYS A 31 -39.83 -1.68 16.45
CA CYS A 31 -40.60 -2.93 16.60
C CYS A 31 -41.80 -3.30 15.68
N TYR A 32 -41.66 -4.52 15.12
CA TYR A 32 -42.61 -5.57 14.73
C TYR A 32 -43.78 -5.28 13.78
N THR A 33 -43.86 -6.05 12.69
CA THR A 33 -45.15 -6.64 12.28
C THR A 33 -44.98 -7.92 11.45
N THR A 34 -45.66 -8.97 11.92
CA THR A 34 -45.89 -10.26 11.29
C THR A 34 -47.28 -10.24 10.64
N LEU A 35 -47.38 -10.78 9.41
CA LEU A 35 -48.53 -11.39 8.70
C LEU A 35 -49.94 -10.76 8.82
N LEU A 36 -50.65 -10.62 7.68
CA LEU A 36 -51.85 -11.43 7.37
C LEU A 36 -52.39 -11.22 5.94
N PHE A 37 -53.05 -12.30 5.49
CA PHE A 37 -53.58 -12.70 4.19
C PHE A 37 -54.77 -11.89 3.62
N ASN A 38 -54.96 -11.98 2.29
CA ASN A 38 -56.22 -12.34 1.58
C ASN A 38 -56.05 -12.13 0.06
N ASN A 39 -56.69 -12.82 -0.88
CA ASN A 39 -57.43 -14.09 -0.98
C ASN A 39 -57.80 -14.21 -2.47
N SER A 40 -57.62 -15.36 -3.12
CA SER A 40 -58.53 -15.88 -4.16
C SER A 40 -57.94 -17.09 -4.90
N ARG A 41 -58.70 -18.18 -4.86
CA ARG A 41 -58.60 -19.50 -5.53
C ARG A 41 -60.02 -19.75 -6.14
N PRO A 42 -60.39 -20.88 -6.81
CA PRO A 42 -59.68 -22.04 -7.40
C PRO A 42 -60.37 -22.45 -8.76
N PRO A 43 -60.66 -23.74 -9.16
CA PRO A 43 -60.08 -25.08 -8.91
C PRO A 43 -59.94 -26.01 -10.17
N ARG A 44 -59.25 -27.15 -10.01
CA ARG A 44 -59.57 -28.55 -10.47
C ARG A 44 -58.44 -29.52 -10.01
N SER A 45 -58.62 -30.32 -8.94
CA SER A 45 -58.99 -31.78 -8.88
C SER A 45 -57.98 -32.70 -9.61
N LEU A 46 -57.32 -33.73 -9.05
CA LEU A 46 -57.72 -34.85 -8.17
C LEU A 46 -56.50 -35.57 -7.53
N HIS A 47 -56.77 -36.40 -6.50
CA HIS A 47 -56.00 -37.44 -5.78
C HIS A 47 -54.96 -38.26 -6.61
N ASN A 48 -53.92 -38.94 -6.10
CA ASN A 48 -53.75 -39.68 -4.85
C ASN A 48 -52.26 -40.00 -4.54
N SER A 49 -52.02 -40.48 -3.32
CA SER A 49 -50.80 -40.93 -2.61
C SER A 49 -49.79 -41.86 -3.31
N GLY A 50 -48.50 -41.77 -2.91
CA GLY A 50 -47.55 -42.91 -2.96
C GLY A 50 -46.05 -42.58 -2.94
N SER A 51 -45.38 -42.90 -1.82
CA SER A 51 -44.00 -43.44 -1.66
C SER A 51 -42.77 -42.81 -2.36
N LEU A 52 -41.76 -42.47 -1.53
CA LEU A 52 -40.32 -42.29 -1.83
C LEU A 52 -39.69 -43.57 -2.44
N PRO A 53 -38.62 -43.48 -3.28
CA PRO A 53 -37.25 -43.26 -2.78
C PRO A 53 -36.28 -42.45 -3.68
N GLY A 54 -35.31 -41.79 -3.03
CA GLY A 54 -33.91 -41.72 -3.47
C GLY A 54 -33.50 -40.66 -4.52
N PRO A 55 -32.28 -40.11 -4.44
CA PRO A 55 -31.91 -38.83 -5.05
C PRO A 55 -31.25 -38.99 -6.43
N ILE A 56 -31.51 -38.05 -7.35
CA ILE A 56 -30.73 -37.90 -8.58
C ILE A 56 -30.11 -36.51 -8.65
N SER A 57 -28.80 -36.55 -8.80
CA SER A 57 -27.79 -35.52 -8.96
C SER A 57 -28.01 -34.58 -10.16
N TRP A 58 -27.64 -33.31 -9.98
CA TRP A 58 -27.45 -32.31 -11.03
C TRP A 58 -25.98 -32.28 -11.46
N PRO A 59 -25.63 -32.37 -12.77
CA PRO A 59 -24.27 -32.12 -13.23
C PRO A 59 -24.08 -30.66 -13.64
N ALA A 60 -23.12 -29.99 -13.01
CA ALA A 60 -22.52 -28.75 -13.49
C ALA A 60 -21.49 -29.07 -14.59
N ALA A 61 -21.70 -28.54 -15.79
CA ALA A 61 -20.77 -28.65 -16.90
C ALA A 61 -19.77 -27.47 -16.87
N ILE A 62 -18.54 -27.73 -16.43
CA ILE A 62 -17.38 -26.87 -16.72
C ILE A 62 -16.47 -27.66 -17.66
N ARG A 63 -16.33 -27.17 -18.90
CA ARG A 63 -15.47 -27.76 -19.93
C ARG A 63 -14.00 -27.53 -19.57
N ALA A 64 -13.30 -28.60 -19.22
CA ALA A 64 -11.84 -28.64 -19.22
C ALA A 64 -11.35 -28.88 -20.66
N PHE A 65 -10.50 -27.98 -21.18
CA PHE A 65 -9.76 -28.19 -22.42
C PHE A 65 -8.29 -28.42 -22.06
N CYS A 66 -7.85 -29.67 -22.19
CA CYS A 66 -6.45 -30.06 -22.11
C CYS A 66 -5.74 -29.68 -23.42
N SER A 67 -4.64 -28.92 -23.33
CA SER A 67 -3.61 -28.91 -24.37
C SER A 67 -2.21 -28.79 -23.76
N LYS A 68 -1.47 -29.89 -23.84
CA LYS A 68 0.00 -30.03 -23.95
C LYS A 68 0.87 -28.88 -23.41
N LEU A 69 1.45 -29.10 -22.22
CA LEU A 69 2.60 -28.34 -21.73
C LEU A 69 3.85 -28.75 -22.52
N ARG A 70 4.33 -27.82 -23.35
CA ARG A 70 5.66 -27.86 -23.98
C ARG A 70 6.67 -27.40 -22.92
N ARG A 71 7.75 -28.17 -22.74
CA ARG A 71 8.93 -27.82 -21.93
C ARG A 71 9.35 -26.37 -22.22
N VAL A 72 9.29 -25.50 -21.21
CA VAL A 72 9.97 -24.20 -21.22
C VAL A 72 11.05 -24.27 -20.14
N ASN A 73 12.28 -24.01 -20.55
CA ASN A 73 13.45 -23.88 -19.68
C ASN A 73 13.17 -22.87 -18.57
N GLU A 74 13.33 -23.30 -17.32
CA GLU A 74 13.29 -22.44 -16.13
C GLU A 74 14.42 -21.40 -16.21
N LYS A 75 14.07 -20.17 -16.61
CA LYS A 75 14.85 -18.99 -16.23
C LYS A 75 14.29 -18.49 -14.90
N VAL A 76 15.09 -18.72 -13.86
CA VAL A 76 15.20 -17.98 -12.59
C VAL A 76 14.19 -16.83 -12.45
N VAL A 77 13.18 -17.02 -11.60
CA VAL A 77 12.37 -15.92 -11.06
C VAL A 77 13.25 -15.17 -10.06
N PRO A 78 13.61 -13.89 -10.28
CA PRO A 78 14.33 -13.13 -9.28
C PRO A 78 13.37 -12.81 -8.15
N SER A 79 13.78 -13.15 -6.93
CA SER A 79 13.16 -12.69 -5.69
C SER A 79 12.93 -11.17 -5.71
N LEU A 80 11.81 -10.74 -5.14
CA LEU A 80 11.47 -9.34 -4.79
C LEU A 80 12.46 -8.78 -3.74
N GLN A 81 13.74 -8.70 -4.09
CA GLN A 81 14.65 -7.73 -3.50
C GLN A 81 14.49 -6.47 -4.33
N ARG A 82 14.03 -5.38 -3.72
CA ARG A 82 14.23 -4.03 -4.27
C ARG A 82 15.72 -3.94 -4.62
N SER A 83 16.05 -4.01 -5.91
CA SER A 83 17.42 -3.88 -6.37
C SER A 83 17.82 -2.44 -6.14
N MET A 84 18.36 -2.15 -4.97
CA MET A 84 19.07 -0.92 -4.71
C MET A 84 20.39 -1.03 -5.47
N GLN A 85 20.36 -0.65 -6.75
CA GLN A 85 21.56 -0.53 -7.57
C GLN A 85 22.39 0.65 -7.04
N ASN A 86 23.72 0.50 -7.09
CA ASN A 86 24.64 1.49 -6.55
C ASN A 86 24.43 2.85 -7.24
N PRO A 87 23.98 3.91 -6.54
CA PRO A 87 23.73 5.23 -7.14
C PRO A 87 24.96 5.83 -7.84
N GLU A 88 26.16 5.40 -7.44
CA GLU A 88 27.42 5.92 -7.99
C GLU A 88 27.74 5.43 -9.42
N SER A 89 26.97 4.48 -9.96
CA SER A 89 27.19 3.97 -11.32
C SER A 89 26.30 4.61 -12.40
N ILE A 90 25.45 5.58 -12.07
CA ILE A 90 24.49 6.17 -13.03
C ILE A 90 25.17 7.26 -13.87
N SER A 91 24.96 7.24 -15.19
CA SER A 91 25.48 8.26 -16.10
C SER A 91 24.68 9.57 -15.99
N TYR A 92 25.38 10.70 -16.08
CA TYR A 92 24.79 12.05 -16.07
C TYR A 92 25.13 12.76 -17.39
N LEU A 93 24.13 13.39 -18.00
CA LEU A 93 24.24 14.04 -19.29
C LEU A 93 24.67 15.51 -19.16
N THR A 94 25.54 15.95 -20.05
CA THR A 94 25.71 17.37 -20.39
C THR A 94 24.44 17.92 -21.04
N GLN A 95 24.30 19.25 -21.09
CA GLN A 95 23.17 19.88 -21.77
C GLN A 95 23.15 19.50 -23.27
N ARG A 96 24.33 19.40 -23.87
CA ARG A 96 24.51 19.02 -25.28
C ARG A 96 24.08 17.58 -25.54
N GLU A 97 24.56 16.62 -24.76
CA GLU A 97 24.18 15.20 -24.95
C GLU A 97 22.67 15.00 -24.77
N ALA A 98 22.05 15.70 -23.81
CA ALA A 98 20.61 15.66 -23.63
C ALA A 98 19.86 16.14 -24.88
N ALA A 99 20.30 17.23 -25.50
CA ALA A 99 19.72 17.74 -26.74
C ALA A 99 19.91 16.76 -27.91
N GLU A 100 21.11 16.19 -28.08
CA GLU A 100 21.41 15.24 -29.17
C GLU A 100 20.60 13.93 -29.03
N ILE A 101 20.38 13.45 -27.80
CA ILE A 101 19.52 12.29 -27.53
C ILE A 101 18.06 12.59 -27.91
N ASP A 102 17.54 13.74 -27.49
CA ASP A 102 16.18 14.17 -27.82
C ASP A 102 15.98 14.28 -29.34
N GLU A 103 16.93 14.89 -30.06
CA GLU A 103 16.93 14.95 -31.52
C GLU A 103 16.98 13.56 -32.17
N THR A 104 17.76 12.63 -31.60
CA THR A 104 17.85 11.26 -32.09
C THR A 104 16.53 10.50 -31.91
N LEU A 105 15.90 10.63 -30.74
CA LEU A 105 14.62 9.99 -30.44
C LEU A 105 13.51 10.51 -31.36
N MET A 106 13.42 11.83 -31.52
CA MET A 106 12.33 12.45 -32.29
C MET A 106 12.55 12.45 -33.80
N GLY A 107 13.81 12.43 -34.26
CA GLY A 107 14.15 12.38 -35.67
C GLY A 107 14.29 10.94 -36.16
N PRO A 108 15.52 10.38 -36.22
CA PRO A 108 15.79 9.06 -36.80
C PRO A 108 14.95 7.90 -36.25
N LEU A 109 14.59 7.93 -34.97
CA LEU A 109 13.84 6.85 -34.32
C LEU A 109 12.32 7.03 -34.37
N GLY A 110 11.84 8.19 -34.84
CA GLY A 110 10.44 8.43 -35.15
C GLY A 110 9.51 8.53 -33.94
N PHE A 111 10.02 8.76 -32.73
CA PHE A 111 9.15 9.08 -31.60
C PHE A 111 8.54 10.46 -31.78
N SER A 112 7.23 10.56 -31.64
CA SER A 112 6.57 11.87 -31.61
C SER A 112 6.82 12.57 -30.26
N VAL A 113 6.77 13.90 -30.26
CA VAL A 113 6.84 14.71 -29.03
C VAL A 113 5.72 14.28 -28.08
N GLU A 114 4.53 14.02 -28.62
CA GLU A 114 3.35 13.58 -27.91
C GLU A 114 3.59 12.28 -27.13
N GLN A 115 4.23 11.28 -27.77
CA GLN A 115 4.52 10.00 -27.12
C GLN A 115 5.52 10.15 -25.98
N LEU A 116 6.61 10.88 -26.20
CA LEU A 116 7.65 11.05 -25.19
C LEU A 116 7.12 11.88 -24.00
N MET A 117 6.38 12.95 -24.28
CA MET A 117 5.76 13.82 -23.28
C MET A 117 4.71 13.07 -22.45
N GLU A 118 3.87 12.23 -23.08
CA GLU A 118 2.89 11.41 -22.35
C GLU A 118 3.58 10.47 -21.34
N LEU A 119 4.65 9.80 -21.78
CA LEU A 119 5.41 8.89 -20.93
C LEU A 119 6.20 9.63 -19.84
N ALA A 120 6.76 10.80 -20.16
CA ALA A 120 7.47 11.65 -19.21
C ALA A 120 6.55 12.16 -18.10
N GLY A 121 5.42 12.76 -18.45
CA GLY A 121 4.46 13.24 -17.45
C GLY A 121 3.84 12.10 -16.63
N LEU A 122 3.61 10.92 -17.23
CA LEU A 122 3.21 9.72 -16.49
C LEU A 122 4.30 9.29 -15.49
N SER A 123 5.59 9.31 -15.88
CA SER A 123 6.70 9.03 -14.97
C SER A 123 6.76 10.02 -13.81
N VAL A 124 6.52 11.31 -14.04
CA VAL A 124 6.46 12.34 -12.99
C VAL A 124 5.32 12.04 -12.01
N ALA A 125 4.09 11.86 -12.52
CA ALA A 125 2.94 11.55 -11.68
C ALA A 125 3.12 10.26 -10.88
N THR A 126 3.72 9.24 -11.48
CA THR A 126 4.00 7.95 -10.82
C THR A 126 5.05 8.13 -9.72
N SER A 127 6.10 8.91 -9.97
CA SER A 127 7.15 9.19 -8.97
C SER A 127 6.58 9.91 -7.75
N ILE A 128 5.68 10.87 -7.96
CA ILE A 128 4.95 11.57 -6.90
C ILE A 128 4.13 10.56 -6.09
N ALA A 129 3.33 9.73 -6.76
CA ALA A 129 2.45 8.77 -6.10
C ALA A 129 3.16 7.60 -5.41
N GLU A 130 4.42 7.31 -5.76
CA GLU A 130 5.24 6.34 -5.02
C GLU A 130 5.63 6.85 -3.63
N VAL A 131 5.69 8.17 -3.44
CA VAL A 131 6.21 8.79 -2.21
C VAL A 131 5.12 9.43 -1.37
N TYR A 132 4.36 10.33 -1.99
CA TYR A 132 3.37 11.14 -1.31
C TYR A 132 2.04 10.47 -1.54
N ARG A 133 1.30 10.09 -0.49
CA ARG A 133 0.01 9.42 -0.66
C ARG A 133 -1.10 10.46 -0.85
N PRO A 134 -2.11 10.23 -1.73
CA PRO A 134 -3.23 11.16 -1.89
C PRO A 134 -4.04 11.40 -0.61
N SER A 135 -4.02 10.47 0.34
CA SER A 135 -4.67 10.60 1.65
C SER A 135 -4.00 11.64 2.56
N GLU A 136 -2.72 11.95 2.30
CA GLU A 136 -1.88 12.84 3.12
C GLU A 136 -1.52 14.12 2.36
N HIS A 137 -1.23 14.00 1.05
CA HIS A 137 -0.77 15.08 0.17
C HIS A 137 -1.69 15.15 -1.06
N ASN A 138 -2.86 15.76 -0.92
CA ASN A 138 -3.89 15.69 -1.96
C ASN A 138 -3.81 16.87 -2.94
N ARG A 139 -3.50 18.06 -2.43
CA ARG A 139 -3.64 19.32 -3.18
C ARG A 139 -2.33 19.62 -3.91
N VAL A 140 -2.38 19.61 -5.24
CA VAL A 140 -1.19 19.76 -6.08
C VAL A 140 -1.29 21.04 -6.90
N LEU A 141 -0.25 21.88 -6.88
CA LEU A 141 -0.10 22.99 -7.84
C LEU A 141 0.97 22.63 -8.87
N ALA A 142 0.60 22.47 -10.13
CA ALA A 142 1.55 22.34 -11.24
C ALA A 142 1.81 23.70 -11.89
N ILE A 143 3.06 24.17 -11.84
CA ILE A 143 3.48 25.42 -12.47
C ILE A 143 4.20 25.08 -13.77
N CYS A 144 3.50 25.31 -14.89
CA CYS A 144 3.93 24.89 -16.22
C CYS A 144 4.57 26.06 -16.99
N GLY A 145 5.78 25.85 -17.51
CA GLY A 145 6.44 26.81 -18.40
C GLY A 145 5.98 26.67 -19.86
N PRO A 146 6.53 27.49 -20.78
CA PRO A 146 6.05 27.56 -22.15
C PRO A 146 6.58 26.40 -23.04
N GLY A 147 7.59 25.67 -22.59
CA GLY A 147 8.25 24.62 -23.39
C GLY A 147 7.76 23.20 -23.08
N ASN A 148 8.55 22.21 -23.52
CA ASN A 148 8.26 20.79 -23.32
C ASN A 148 8.11 20.44 -21.84
N ASN A 149 8.95 20.98 -20.96
CA ASN A 149 8.85 20.76 -19.50
C ASN A 149 7.47 21.16 -18.96
N GLY A 150 6.90 22.25 -19.47
CA GLY A 150 5.54 22.66 -19.11
C GLY A 150 4.49 21.68 -19.61
N GLY A 151 4.66 21.13 -20.81
CA GLY A 151 3.85 20.04 -21.35
C GLY A 151 3.91 18.77 -20.48
N ASP A 152 5.10 18.39 -20.02
CA ASP A 152 5.29 17.27 -19.08
C ASP A 152 4.52 17.53 -17.77
N GLY A 153 4.54 18.77 -17.27
CA GLY A 153 3.75 19.20 -16.11
C GLY A 153 2.23 19.11 -16.34
N LEU A 154 1.73 19.47 -17.53
CA LEU A 154 0.31 19.35 -17.89
C LEU A 154 -0.12 17.88 -17.92
N VAL A 155 0.70 17.00 -18.54
CA VAL A 155 0.47 15.56 -18.55
C VAL A 155 0.50 14.98 -17.13
N ALA A 156 1.49 15.38 -16.33
CA ALA A 156 1.60 14.94 -14.93
C ALA A 156 0.37 15.34 -14.12
N ALA A 157 -0.12 16.58 -14.24
CA ALA A 157 -1.34 17.04 -13.59
C ALA A 157 -2.56 16.18 -13.97
N ARG A 158 -2.71 15.81 -15.24
CA ARG A 158 -3.79 14.94 -15.70
C ARG A 158 -3.71 13.54 -15.07
N HIS A 159 -2.52 12.92 -15.05
CA HIS A 159 -2.36 11.60 -14.42
C HIS A 159 -2.56 11.66 -12.91
N LEU A 160 -2.09 12.71 -12.24
CA LEU A 160 -2.34 12.93 -10.81
C LEU A 160 -3.84 13.02 -10.50
N TYR A 161 -4.64 13.68 -11.34
CA TYR A 161 -6.10 13.64 -11.18
C TYR A 161 -6.63 12.20 -11.18
N HIS A 162 -6.21 11.37 -12.15
CA HIS A 162 -6.62 9.97 -12.22
C HIS A 162 -6.07 9.10 -11.08
N PHE A 163 -4.96 9.50 -10.45
CA PHE A 163 -4.39 8.85 -9.27
C PHE A 163 -5.06 9.27 -7.95
N GLY A 164 -6.06 10.15 -8.00
CA GLY A 164 -6.87 10.56 -6.85
C GLY A 164 -6.42 11.84 -6.16
N TYR A 165 -5.52 12.61 -6.77
CA TYR A 165 -5.12 13.95 -6.29
C TYR A 165 -6.09 15.03 -6.78
N LYS A 166 -5.96 16.22 -6.20
CA LYS A 166 -6.65 17.45 -6.61
C LYS A 166 -5.64 18.45 -7.20
N PRO A 167 -5.30 18.33 -8.50
CA PRO A 167 -4.39 19.25 -9.15
C PRO A 167 -5.04 20.59 -9.47
N PHE A 168 -4.20 21.63 -9.47
CA PHE A 168 -4.41 22.97 -9.97
C PHE A 168 -3.25 23.29 -10.91
N VAL A 169 -3.49 24.05 -11.97
CA VAL A 169 -2.46 24.36 -12.97
C VAL A 169 -2.26 25.86 -13.11
N CYS A 170 -1.03 26.33 -12.96
CA CYS A 170 -0.63 27.67 -13.38
C CYS A 170 0.16 27.55 -14.70
N TYR A 171 -0.43 28.03 -15.80
CA TYR A 171 0.20 28.00 -17.12
C TYR A 171 0.20 29.40 -17.76
N PRO A 172 1.08 30.31 -17.30
CA PRO A 172 0.96 31.75 -17.56
C PRO A 172 1.33 32.16 -18.98
N LYS A 173 2.20 31.39 -19.66
CA LYS A 173 2.54 31.61 -21.07
C LYS A 173 2.23 30.36 -21.87
N ARG A 174 0.98 30.29 -22.35
CA ARG A 174 0.49 29.17 -23.16
C ARG A 174 1.11 29.17 -24.55
N THR A 175 1.65 28.03 -24.97
CA THR A 175 2.26 27.88 -26.29
C THR A 175 1.18 27.62 -27.35
N PRO A 176 1.10 28.42 -28.42
CA PRO A 176 0.03 28.31 -29.42
C PRO A 176 0.31 27.19 -30.45
N LYS A 177 0.51 25.96 -29.97
CA LYS A 177 0.61 24.76 -30.81
C LYS A 177 -0.49 23.77 -30.43
N LEU A 178 -0.93 22.98 -31.42
CA LEU A 178 -2.04 22.02 -31.26
C LEU A 178 -1.83 21.06 -30.10
N LEU A 179 -0.61 20.56 -29.90
CA LEU A 179 -0.25 19.69 -28.77
C LEU A 179 -0.64 20.31 -27.42
N TYR A 180 -0.15 21.51 -27.11
CA TYR A 180 -0.40 22.16 -25.82
C TYR A 180 -1.88 22.56 -25.65
N ASN A 181 -2.54 22.99 -26.71
CA ASN A 181 -3.98 23.26 -26.69
C ASN A 181 -4.78 21.98 -26.37
N GLY A 182 -4.36 20.84 -26.93
CA GLY A 182 -4.94 19.54 -26.62
C GLY A 182 -4.77 19.15 -25.15
N LEU A 183 -3.57 19.32 -24.58
CA LEU A 183 -3.30 19.04 -23.16
C LEU A 183 -4.14 19.92 -22.22
N VAL A 184 -4.28 21.21 -22.55
CA VAL A 184 -5.16 22.12 -21.81
C VAL A 184 -6.61 21.66 -21.88
N THR A 185 -7.11 21.33 -23.08
CA THR A 185 -8.48 20.83 -23.27
C THR A 185 -8.74 19.55 -22.48
N GLN A 186 -7.75 18.64 -22.40
CA GLN A 186 -7.87 17.42 -21.60
C GLN A 186 -8.03 17.73 -20.12
N LEU A 187 -7.25 18.66 -19.57
CA LEU A 187 -7.34 19.09 -18.17
C LEU A 187 -8.67 19.81 -17.87
N GLU A 188 -9.10 20.70 -18.76
CA GLU A 188 -10.39 21.39 -18.66
C GLU A 188 -11.56 20.40 -18.70
N SER A 189 -11.49 19.34 -19.50
CA SER A 189 -12.53 18.30 -19.53
C SER A 189 -12.64 17.49 -18.23
N LEU A 190 -11.56 17.46 -17.44
CA LEU A 190 -11.53 16.90 -16.07
C LEU A 190 -11.88 17.92 -15.00
N SER A 191 -12.25 19.15 -15.39
CA SER A 191 -12.50 20.28 -14.48
C SER A 191 -11.31 20.63 -13.58
N VAL A 192 -10.07 20.40 -14.05
CA VAL A 192 -8.86 20.82 -13.34
C VAL A 192 -8.75 22.35 -13.41
N PRO A 193 -8.69 23.07 -12.28
CA PRO A 193 -8.65 24.53 -12.28
C PRO A 193 -7.34 25.08 -12.84
N PHE A 194 -7.43 26.10 -13.68
CA PHE A 194 -6.28 26.91 -14.10
C PHE A 194 -6.24 28.23 -13.32
N LEU A 195 -5.13 28.48 -12.64
CA LEU A 195 -4.89 29.70 -11.87
C LEU A 195 -4.03 30.68 -12.67
N SER A 196 -4.33 31.98 -12.57
CA SER A 196 -3.40 33.02 -13.00
C SER A 196 -2.25 33.18 -12.00
N VAL A 197 -1.21 33.94 -12.35
CA VAL A 197 -0.09 34.20 -11.42
C VAL A 197 -0.55 35.00 -10.21
N GLU A 198 -1.52 35.88 -10.42
CA GLU A 198 -2.13 36.74 -9.40
C GLU A 198 -3.04 35.95 -8.44
N ASP A 199 -3.69 34.90 -8.94
CA ASP A 199 -4.55 34.02 -8.15
C ASP A 199 -3.77 33.01 -7.29
N ILE A 200 -2.46 32.85 -7.53
CA ILE A 200 -1.62 32.01 -6.68
C ILE A 200 -1.39 32.71 -5.33
N PRO A 201 -1.80 32.09 -4.21
CA PRO A 201 -1.60 32.66 -2.88
C PRO A 201 -0.11 32.85 -2.58
N VAL A 202 0.22 33.95 -1.90
CA VAL A 202 1.60 34.26 -1.50
C VAL A 202 2.17 33.19 -0.57
N ASN A 203 1.34 32.61 0.29
CA ASN A 203 1.70 31.49 1.15
C ASN A 203 1.07 30.20 0.61
N LEU A 204 1.89 29.39 -0.07
CA LEU A 204 1.44 28.13 -0.68
C LEU A 204 1.11 27.04 0.35
N SER A 205 1.68 27.09 1.55
CA SER A 205 1.57 26.05 2.59
C SER A 205 0.16 25.82 3.11
N LYS A 206 -0.75 26.80 2.94
CA LYS A 206 -2.14 26.65 3.36
C LYS A 206 -3.01 25.97 2.32
N ASP A 207 -2.64 26.05 1.04
CA ASP A 207 -3.52 25.72 -0.08
C ASP A 207 -3.05 24.50 -0.86
N PHE A 208 -1.75 24.21 -0.82
CA PHE A 208 -1.14 23.10 -1.54
C PHE A 208 -0.28 22.26 -0.61
N ASP A 209 -0.24 20.96 -0.91
CA ASP A 209 0.60 19.97 -0.24
C ASP A 209 1.82 19.65 -1.12
N ILE A 210 1.66 19.72 -2.45
CA ILE A 210 2.71 19.46 -3.45
C ILE A 210 2.74 20.61 -4.45
N VAL A 211 3.93 21.10 -4.79
CA VAL A 211 4.15 22.03 -5.90
C VAL A 211 5.06 21.39 -6.94
N VAL A 212 4.52 21.16 -8.14
CA VAL A 212 5.27 20.62 -9.29
C VAL A 212 5.88 21.77 -10.07
N ASP A 213 7.19 21.87 -9.98
CA ASP A 213 8.04 22.76 -10.77
C ASP A 213 8.27 22.14 -12.15
N ALA A 214 7.45 22.58 -13.10
CA ALA A 214 7.50 22.20 -14.52
C ALA A 214 7.78 23.43 -15.39
N ILE A 215 8.56 24.40 -14.89
CA ILE A 215 8.77 25.69 -15.56
C ILE A 215 9.82 25.57 -16.67
N PHE A 216 11.07 25.24 -16.33
CA PHE A 216 12.18 25.18 -17.28
C PHE A 216 12.89 23.83 -17.21
N GLY A 217 13.00 23.16 -18.35
CA GLY A 217 13.76 21.92 -18.51
C GLY A 217 15.18 22.18 -19.02
N PHE A 218 15.91 21.11 -19.34
CA PHE A 218 17.32 21.17 -19.74
C PHE A 218 17.63 22.04 -20.97
N SER A 219 16.67 22.36 -21.83
CA SER A 219 16.89 23.18 -23.04
C SER A 219 16.80 24.69 -22.79
N PHE A 220 16.51 25.12 -21.55
CA PHE A 220 16.44 26.53 -21.22
C PHE A 220 17.83 27.18 -21.18
N HIS A 221 17.92 28.42 -21.66
CA HIS A 221 19.14 29.24 -21.63
C HIS A 221 18.83 30.67 -21.17
N GLY A 222 19.77 31.25 -20.42
CA GLY A 222 19.70 32.63 -19.93
C GLY A 222 18.98 32.78 -18.60
N ALA A 223 18.71 34.03 -18.21
CA ALA A 223 18.00 34.33 -16.96
C ALA A 223 16.48 34.18 -17.11
N PRO A 224 15.77 33.65 -16.09
CA PRO A 224 14.32 33.70 -16.02
C PRO A 224 13.80 35.13 -16.20
N ARG A 225 12.69 35.29 -16.93
CA ARG A 225 12.03 36.57 -17.17
C ARG A 225 10.60 36.53 -16.65
N PRO A 226 9.96 37.69 -16.42
CA PRO A 226 8.56 37.76 -16.02
C PRO A 226 7.62 36.93 -16.91
N PRO A 227 6.65 36.20 -16.32
CA PRO A 227 6.35 36.11 -14.88
C PRO A 227 7.10 34.97 -14.15
N PHE A 228 8.05 34.30 -14.79
CA PHE A 228 8.67 33.08 -14.25
C PHE A 228 9.75 33.34 -13.21
N ASP A 229 10.39 34.50 -13.24
CA ASP A 229 11.30 34.95 -12.20
C ASP A 229 10.59 35.07 -10.83
N ASP A 230 9.43 35.72 -10.78
CA ASP A 230 8.60 35.82 -9.56
C ASP A 230 8.17 34.44 -9.05
N LEU A 231 7.69 33.57 -9.94
CA LEU A 231 7.27 32.21 -9.58
C LEU A 231 8.44 31.40 -9.00
N ILE A 232 9.64 31.47 -9.60
CA ILE A 232 10.83 30.80 -9.07
C ILE A 232 11.20 31.37 -7.70
N GLN A 233 11.16 32.70 -7.51
CA GLN A 233 11.44 33.31 -6.22
C GLN A 233 10.46 32.89 -5.12
N ARG A 234 9.18 32.73 -5.45
CA ARG A 234 8.18 32.16 -4.52
C ARG A 234 8.57 30.75 -4.09
N LEU A 235 9.00 29.89 -5.02
CA LEU A 235 9.45 28.53 -4.69
C LEU A 235 10.70 28.52 -3.82
N VAL A 236 11.69 29.38 -4.10
CA VAL A 236 12.89 29.55 -3.26
C VAL A 236 12.50 29.92 -1.83
N SER A 237 11.54 30.84 -1.67
CA SER A 237 11.13 31.33 -0.35
C SER A 237 10.52 30.25 0.55
N LEU A 238 9.92 29.19 -0.01
CA LEU A 238 9.32 28.10 0.76
C LEU A 238 10.34 27.39 1.68
N HIS A 239 11.59 27.29 1.24
CA HIS A 239 12.63 26.61 2.00
C HIS A 239 13.16 27.48 3.16
N SER A 240 13.10 28.81 3.06
CA SER A 240 13.53 29.71 4.13
C SER A 240 12.59 29.71 5.35
N TYR A 241 11.32 29.34 5.17
CA TYR A 241 10.33 29.24 6.26
C TYR A 241 10.38 27.90 7.02
N ASN A 242 11.11 26.89 6.51
CA ASN A 242 11.10 25.51 7.01
C ASN A 242 11.82 25.29 8.35
N GLN A 243 12.48 26.29 8.95
CA GLN A 243 13.12 26.11 10.25
C GLN A 243 12.16 26.08 11.45
N SER A 244 10.84 26.32 11.25
CA SER A 244 9.90 26.44 12.39
C SER A 244 8.53 25.76 12.27
N ARG A 245 8.13 25.18 11.12
CA ARG A 245 6.79 24.56 10.97
C ARG A 245 6.77 23.31 10.10
N GLN A 246 5.90 22.37 10.48
CA GLN A 246 5.78 21.00 9.99
C GLN A 246 4.92 20.85 8.71
N ASN A 247 4.43 21.93 8.09
CA ASN A 247 3.39 21.91 7.05
C ASN A 247 3.73 22.73 5.78
N SER A 248 4.99 22.80 5.34
CA SER A 248 5.33 23.42 4.06
C SER A 248 5.04 22.45 2.90
N PRO A 249 4.64 22.95 1.72
CA PRO A 249 4.42 22.08 0.58
C PRO A 249 5.75 21.53 0.08
N VAL A 250 5.74 20.28 -0.35
CA VAL A 250 6.91 19.66 -0.96
C VAL A 250 7.08 20.13 -2.40
N ILE A 251 8.32 20.39 -2.82
CA ILE A 251 8.63 20.84 -4.17
C ILE A 251 9.11 19.63 -5.00
N VAL A 252 8.49 19.42 -6.16
CA VAL A 252 8.84 18.37 -7.13
C VAL A 252 9.29 19.01 -8.43
N SER A 253 10.58 18.95 -8.74
CA SER A 253 11.11 19.48 -10.00
C SER A 253 11.11 18.41 -11.11
N VAL A 254 10.55 18.78 -12.26
CA VAL A 254 10.53 17.97 -13.46
C VAL A 254 11.81 18.22 -14.25
N ASP A 255 12.52 17.13 -14.50
CA ASP A 255 13.78 17.02 -15.22
C ASP A 255 14.99 17.69 -14.57
N ILE A 256 14.92 19.00 -14.37
CA ILE A 256 15.89 19.82 -13.66
C ILE A 256 15.15 20.85 -12.80
N PRO A 257 15.72 21.32 -11.67
CA PRO A 257 15.12 22.41 -10.91
C PRO A 257 15.17 23.73 -11.69
N SER A 258 14.03 24.40 -11.83
CA SER A 258 13.94 25.61 -12.65
C SER A 258 14.84 26.72 -12.10
N GLY A 259 15.64 27.32 -12.99
CA GLY A 259 16.61 28.36 -12.65
C GLY A 259 18.00 27.83 -12.27
N TRP A 260 18.18 26.51 -12.13
CA TRP A 260 19.53 25.93 -12.02
C TRP A 260 20.25 25.94 -13.37
N HIS A 261 21.57 26.03 -13.33
CA HIS A 261 22.40 25.74 -14.50
C HIS A 261 22.36 24.24 -14.78
N VAL A 262 22.19 23.84 -16.04
CA VAL A 262 21.95 22.43 -16.44
C VAL A 262 23.10 21.49 -16.08
N GLU A 263 24.31 22.03 -15.99
CA GLU A 263 25.51 21.25 -15.64
C GLU A 263 26.03 21.53 -14.22
N GLU A 264 26.26 22.79 -13.87
CA GLU A 264 26.79 23.20 -12.56
C GLU A 264 25.75 23.19 -11.42
N GLY A 265 24.45 23.13 -11.74
CA GLY A 265 23.36 23.14 -10.75
C GLY A 265 23.10 24.53 -10.16
N ASP A 266 22.90 24.57 -8.84
CA ASP A 266 22.56 25.81 -8.11
C ASP A 266 23.80 26.69 -7.91
N ILE A 267 24.14 27.46 -8.94
CA ILE A 267 25.24 28.42 -8.88
C ILE A 267 24.88 29.52 -7.86
N GLY A 268 25.62 29.55 -6.74
CA GLY A 268 25.42 30.52 -5.67
C GLY A 268 24.52 30.05 -4.52
N GLY A 269 23.92 28.86 -4.61
CA GLY A 269 23.20 28.22 -3.51
C GLY A 269 21.84 28.84 -3.15
N GLN A 270 21.34 29.78 -3.97
CA GLN A 270 20.10 30.54 -3.74
C GLN A 270 18.93 30.05 -4.61
N GLY A 271 19.13 29.00 -5.40
CA GLY A 271 18.10 28.41 -6.23
C GLY A 271 17.08 27.57 -5.45
N ILE A 272 16.11 27.04 -6.18
CA ILE A 272 15.06 26.17 -5.63
C ILE A 272 15.71 24.95 -4.96
N LYS A 273 15.16 24.53 -3.82
CA LYS A 273 15.58 23.32 -3.08
C LYS A 273 14.45 22.28 -3.16
N PRO A 274 14.38 21.47 -4.24
CA PRO A 274 13.31 20.50 -4.37
C PRO A 274 13.44 19.34 -3.37
N ASP A 275 12.31 18.86 -2.87
CA ASP A 275 12.23 17.63 -2.08
C ASP A 275 12.31 16.39 -2.98
N MET A 276 11.79 16.52 -4.21
CA MET A 276 11.87 15.50 -5.24
C MET A 276 12.40 16.05 -6.56
N LEU A 277 13.36 15.34 -7.15
CA LEU A 277 13.78 15.53 -8.54
C LEU A 277 13.37 14.31 -9.37
N VAL A 278 12.66 14.53 -10.47
CA VAL A 278 12.35 13.48 -11.44
C VAL A 278 13.13 13.74 -12.72
N SER A 279 14.31 13.15 -12.85
CA SER A 279 15.10 13.22 -14.08
C SER A 279 14.44 12.41 -15.19
N LEU A 280 14.33 12.97 -16.39
CA LEU A 280 13.75 12.30 -17.55
C LEU A 280 14.85 11.83 -18.51
N THR A 281 14.66 10.64 -19.12
CA THR A 281 15.59 9.98 -20.06
C THR A 281 16.88 9.50 -19.35
N ALA A 282 17.67 10.45 -18.85
CA ALA A 282 18.79 10.25 -17.95
C ALA A 282 19.01 11.54 -17.11
N PRO A 283 19.61 11.44 -15.91
CA PRO A 283 19.92 12.62 -15.11
C PRO A 283 20.82 13.60 -15.84
N LYS A 284 20.56 14.90 -15.71
CA LYS A 284 21.48 15.96 -16.17
C LYS A 284 22.57 16.21 -15.12
N LEU A 285 23.72 16.73 -15.52
CA LEU A 285 24.87 16.98 -14.65
C LEU A 285 24.50 17.78 -13.39
N CYS A 286 23.58 18.75 -13.48
CA CYS A 286 23.09 19.52 -12.33
C CYS A 286 22.50 18.65 -11.22
N ALA A 287 21.97 17.47 -11.54
CA ALA A 287 21.39 16.56 -10.56
C ALA A 287 22.44 16.02 -9.57
N LYS A 288 23.74 16.13 -9.86
CA LYS A 288 24.80 15.84 -8.87
C LYS A 288 24.78 16.82 -7.69
N SER A 289 24.25 18.03 -7.89
CA SER A 289 24.08 19.05 -6.85
C SER A 289 22.74 18.91 -6.11
N PHE A 290 21.91 17.91 -6.45
CA PHE A 290 20.64 17.64 -5.77
C PHE A 290 20.87 16.93 -4.42
N HIS A 291 20.26 17.47 -3.36
CA HIS A 291 20.39 16.98 -1.99
C HIS A 291 19.02 16.67 -1.34
N GLY A 292 17.93 16.74 -2.09
CA GLY A 292 16.60 16.41 -1.58
C GLY A 292 16.45 14.91 -1.28
N PRO A 293 15.44 14.52 -0.49
CA PRO A 293 15.26 13.14 -0.04
C PRO A 293 14.88 12.16 -1.16
N HIS A 294 14.41 12.65 -2.32
CA HIS A 294 13.85 11.79 -3.36
C HIS A 294 14.38 12.15 -4.76
N HIS A 295 15.16 11.25 -5.37
CA HIS A 295 15.57 11.39 -6.77
C HIS A 295 15.08 10.18 -7.55
N PHE A 296 14.27 10.42 -8.57
CA PHE A 296 13.73 9.42 -9.47
C PHE A 296 14.27 9.62 -10.88
N LEU A 297 14.41 8.49 -11.59
CA LEU A 297 14.59 8.45 -13.02
C LEU A 297 13.28 8.00 -13.66
N GLY A 298 12.75 8.82 -14.56
CA GLY A 298 11.59 8.57 -15.39
C GLY A 298 11.94 8.54 -16.88
N GLY A 299 10.93 8.39 -17.73
CA GLY A 299 11.13 8.30 -19.17
C GLY A 299 11.68 6.93 -19.59
N ARG A 300 10.98 5.86 -19.22
CA ARG A 300 11.31 4.46 -19.57
C ARG A 300 11.02 4.17 -21.05
N PHE A 301 11.74 4.83 -21.94
CA PHE A 301 11.60 4.68 -23.40
C PHE A 301 12.95 4.70 -24.13
N VAL A 302 14.08 4.86 -23.43
CA VAL A 302 15.42 4.90 -24.03
C VAL A 302 15.74 3.56 -24.69
N PRO A 303 15.92 3.50 -26.03
CA PRO A 303 16.28 2.27 -26.71
C PRO A 303 17.70 1.82 -26.33
N PRO A 304 18.00 0.50 -26.25
CA PRO A 304 19.33 0.01 -25.92
C PRO A 304 20.44 0.60 -26.82
N ALA A 305 20.19 0.75 -28.12
CA ALA A 305 21.15 1.35 -29.04
C ALA A 305 21.52 2.80 -28.70
N VAL A 306 20.56 3.59 -28.20
CA VAL A 306 20.83 4.97 -27.73
C VAL A 306 21.64 4.92 -26.44
N ALA A 307 21.26 4.05 -25.50
CA ALA A 307 22.01 3.87 -24.25
C ALA A 307 23.46 3.45 -24.53
N ASP A 308 23.70 2.53 -25.47
CA ASP A 308 25.04 2.07 -25.84
C ASP A 308 25.86 3.17 -26.52
N ASN A 309 25.26 3.93 -27.44
CA ASN A 309 25.93 5.01 -28.17
C ASN A 309 26.45 6.12 -27.24
N TYR A 310 25.65 6.48 -26.23
CA TYR A 310 26.01 7.51 -25.23
C TYR A 310 26.61 6.91 -23.95
N LYS A 311 26.87 5.59 -23.91
CA LYS A 311 27.41 4.88 -22.74
C LYS A 311 26.62 5.17 -21.45
N LEU A 312 25.30 5.14 -21.57
CA LEU A 312 24.38 5.40 -20.47
C LEU A 312 24.28 4.16 -19.58
N HIS A 313 24.73 4.31 -18.33
CA HIS A 313 24.49 3.34 -17.28
C HIS A 313 23.15 3.66 -16.61
N LEU A 314 22.06 3.15 -17.18
CA LEU A 314 20.71 3.33 -16.65
C LEU A 314 20.32 2.15 -15.74
N PRO A 315 19.65 2.42 -14.61
CA PRO A 315 19.18 1.37 -13.73
C PRO A 315 18.05 0.55 -14.35
N SER A 316 17.85 -0.66 -13.81
CA SER A 316 16.72 -1.50 -14.20
C SER A 316 15.43 -1.02 -13.54
N TYR A 317 14.41 -0.78 -14.36
CA TYR A 317 13.07 -0.41 -13.87
C TYR A 317 12.34 -1.64 -13.32
N PRO A 318 11.76 -1.56 -12.10
CA PRO A 318 11.09 -2.71 -11.48
C PRO A 318 9.75 -2.99 -12.17
N GLY A 319 9.55 -4.24 -12.61
CA GLY A 319 8.30 -4.70 -13.21
C GLY A 319 7.85 -3.81 -14.38
N THR A 320 6.63 -3.29 -14.29
CA THR A 320 6.02 -2.37 -15.27
C THR A 320 6.14 -0.90 -14.87
N SER A 321 6.95 -0.56 -13.86
CA SER A 321 7.10 0.83 -13.41
C SER A 321 7.67 1.72 -14.52
N MET A 322 7.17 2.95 -14.59
CA MET A 322 7.65 4.00 -15.49
C MET A 322 8.70 4.90 -14.82
N CYS A 323 8.99 4.68 -13.54
CA CYS A 323 10.01 5.38 -12.78
C CYS A 323 10.82 4.41 -11.90
N VAL A 324 12.02 4.82 -11.52
CA VAL A 324 12.86 4.09 -10.57
C VAL A 324 13.60 5.09 -9.68
N ARG A 325 13.64 4.82 -8.38
CA ARG A 325 14.36 5.66 -7.43
C ARG A 325 15.87 5.46 -7.61
N ILE A 326 16.61 6.55 -7.77
CA ILE A 326 18.05 6.58 -7.99
C ILE A 326 18.83 7.38 -6.95
N GLY A 327 18.14 8.17 -6.12
CA GLY A 327 18.77 8.94 -5.04
C GLY A 327 19.27 8.07 -3.88
N LYS A 328 20.14 8.65 -3.04
CA LYS A 328 20.54 8.02 -1.78
C LYS A 328 19.27 7.72 -0.95
N PRO A 329 19.16 6.54 -0.32
CA PRO A 329 18.04 6.26 0.56
C PRO A 329 18.00 7.35 1.65
N PRO A 330 16.81 7.87 2.01
CA PRO A 330 16.71 8.87 3.05
C PRO A 330 17.34 8.32 4.33
N GLN A 331 18.13 9.16 5.01
CA GLN A 331 18.64 8.82 6.33
C GLN A 331 17.43 8.82 7.27
N VAL A 332 16.90 7.64 7.56
CA VAL A 332 15.73 7.50 8.43
C VAL A 332 16.15 7.83 9.85
N ASP A 333 15.73 8.98 10.35
CA ASP A 333 15.72 9.23 11.78
C ASP A 333 14.64 8.36 12.41
N ILE A 334 15.07 7.23 13.00
CA ILE A 334 14.19 6.29 13.68
C ILE A 334 13.37 6.99 14.77
N SER A 335 13.91 8.05 15.38
CA SER A 335 13.22 8.79 16.44
C SER A 335 12.05 9.63 15.93
N ALA A 336 12.02 9.92 14.63
CA ALA A 336 11.01 10.71 13.94
C ALA A 336 9.89 9.88 13.29
N LEU A 337 9.99 8.54 13.25
CA LEU A 337 8.94 7.62 12.77
C LEU A 337 7.71 7.53 13.70
N ARG A 338 7.42 8.59 14.44
CA ARG A 338 6.35 8.60 15.44
C ARG A 338 5.01 8.78 14.75
N GLU A 339 4.08 7.88 15.06
CA GLU A 339 2.68 7.98 14.64
C GLU A 339 1.80 8.26 15.85
N ASP A 340 0.83 9.17 15.69
CA ASP A 340 -0.22 9.41 16.67
C ASP A 340 -1.39 8.48 16.39
N TYR A 341 -1.63 7.52 17.29
CA TYR A 341 -2.76 6.60 17.16
C TYR A 341 -4.09 7.31 17.45
N ILE A 342 -5.08 7.11 16.59
CA ILE A 342 -6.46 7.54 16.81
C ILE A 342 -7.32 6.28 16.88
N SER A 343 -7.67 5.86 18.10
CA SER A 343 -8.43 4.63 18.34
C SER A 343 -9.57 4.86 19.33
N PRO A 344 -10.59 3.98 19.38
CA PRO A 344 -11.58 3.98 20.45
C PRO A 344 -10.90 3.78 21.82
N GLU A 345 -11.48 4.34 22.87
CA GLU A 345 -11.05 4.11 24.26
C GLU A 345 -11.30 2.66 24.68
N LEU A 346 -10.44 2.13 25.55
CA LEU A 346 -10.61 0.83 26.18
C LEU A 346 -10.84 1.01 27.69
N LEU A 347 -12.11 0.95 28.09
CA LEU A 347 -12.55 1.12 29.48
C LEU A 347 -12.92 -0.21 30.15
N GLU A 348 -12.75 -0.28 31.46
CA GLU A 348 -12.97 -1.45 32.32
C GLU A 348 -14.42 -1.95 32.24
N GLU A 349 -15.37 -1.04 32.06
CA GLU A 349 -16.81 -1.37 31.98
C GLU A 349 -17.23 -1.90 30.60
N GLN A 350 -16.36 -1.80 29.59
CA GLN A 350 -16.67 -2.11 28.19
C GLN A 350 -16.09 -3.46 27.74
N VAL A 351 -15.32 -4.11 28.61
CA VAL A 351 -14.63 -5.37 28.33
C VAL A 351 -15.37 -6.56 28.93
N GLU A 352 -15.20 -7.72 28.29
CA GLU A 352 -15.80 -8.96 28.78
C GLU A 352 -15.14 -9.41 30.10
N THR A 353 -15.91 -10.00 31.00
CA THR A 353 -15.38 -10.49 32.29
C THR A 353 -14.42 -11.67 32.13
N ASP A 354 -14.62 -12.49 31.08
CA ASP A 354 -13.70 -13.56 30.72
C ASP A 354 -12.71 -13.06 29.64
N PRO A 355 -11.39 -13.12 29.90
CA PRO A 355 -10.39 -12.64 28.95
C PRO A 355 -10.34 -13.46 27.65
N ILE A 356 -10.77 -14.72 27.64
CA ILE A 356 -10.87 -15.52 26.40
C ILE A 356 -11.98 -14.95 25.51
N ASP A 357 -13.11 -14.54 26.10
CA ASP A 357 -14.21 -13.94 25.34
C ASP A 357 -13.82 -12.54 24.85
N GLN A 358 -13.10 -11.76 25.68
CA GLN A 358 -12.52 -10.48 25.25
C GLN A 358 -11.51 -10.66 24.10
N PHE A 359 -10.67 -11.70 24.15
CA PHE A 359 -9.75 -12.04 23.06
C PHE A 359 -10.52 -12.38 21.78
N ARG A 360 -11.56 -13.23 21.86
CA ARG A 360 -12.36 -13.62 20.69
C ARG A 360 -13.02 -12.41 20.04
N LYS A 361 -13.61 -11.52 20.83
CA LYS A 361 -14.18 -10.25 20.36
C LYS A 361 -13.17 -9.45 19.53
N TRP A 362 -11.97 -9.22 20.05
CA TRP A 362 -10.93 -8.49 19.31
C TRP A 362 -10.37 -9.26 18.11
N PHE A 363 -10.30 -10.58 18.20
CA PHE A 363 -9.89 -11.43 17.09
C PHE A 363 -10.90 -11.36 15.93
N ASP A 364 -12.19 -11.39 16.23
CA ASP A 364 -13.27 -11.24 15.24
C ASP A 364 -13.27 -9.84 14.60
N ASP A 365 -12.97 -8.79 15.37
CA ASP A 365 -12.75 -7.45 14.83
C ASP A 365 -11.58 -7.43 13.83
N ALA A 366 -10.45 -8.06 14.18
CA ALA A 366 -9.27 -8.16 13.31
C ALA A 366 -9.56 -8.92 12.00
N VAL A 367 -10.35 -10.00 12.08
CA VAL A 367 -10.81 -10.74 10.90
C VAL A 367 -11.76 -9.89 10.05
N THR A 368 -12.73 -9.21 10.68
CA THR A 368 -13.72 -8.37 10.00
C THR A 368 -13.08 -7.17 9.31
N ALA A 369 -12.03 -6.60 9.91
CA ALA A 369 -11.23 -5.53 9.31
C ALA A 369 -10.37 -6.00 8.12
N GLY A 370 -10.33 -7.30 7.83
CA GLY A 370 -9.56 -7.86 6.72
C GLY A 370 -8.05 -7.78 6.93
N LEU A 371 -7.59 -7.77 8.20
CA LEU A 371 -6.17 -7.75 8.49
C LEU A 371 -5.49 -8.99 7.92
N ARG A 372 -4.23 -8.83 7.50
CA ARG A 372 -3.44 -9.94 6.97
C ARG A 372 -3.01 -10.86 8.11
N GLU A 373 -3.35 -12.15 8.00
CA GLU A 373 -2.96 -13.20 8.97
C GLU A 373 -3.22 -12.81 10.44
N PRO A 374 -4.47 -12.52 10.83
CA PRO A 374 -4.80 -12.04 12.19
C PRO A 374 -4.49 -13.08 13.27
N ASN A 375 -4.34 -14.35 12.89
CA ASN A 375 -3.93 -15.47 13.74
C ASN A 375 -2.41 -15.65 13.87
N ALA A 376 -1.59 -14.78 13.29
CA ALA A 376 -0.16 -14.77 13.53
C ALA A 376 0.13 -14.23 14.94
N MET A 377 1.00 -14.93 15.68
CA MET A 377 1.43 -14.52 17.02
C MET A 377 2.93 -14.70 17.18
N ALA A 378 3.56 -13.78 17.91
CA ALA A 378 4.91 -13.99 18.41
C ALA A 378 4.85 -14.95 19.61
N LEU A 379 5.51 -16.09 19.51
CA LEU A 379 5.72 -17.03 20.61
C LEU A 379 7.11 -16.82 21.19
N SER A 380 7.17 -16.52 22.49
CA SER A 380 8.39 -16.34 23.26
C SER A 380 8.57 -17.48 24.25
N THR A 381 9.74 -18.13 24.19
CA THR A 381 10.14 -19.24 25.06
C THR A 381 11.53 -19.04 25.63
N THR A 382 11.81 -19.67 26.77
CA THR A 382 13.11 -19.63 27.45
C THR A 382 13.47 -21.05 27.88
N GLY A 383 14.70 -21.51 27.62
CA GLY A 383 15.20 -22.77 28.17
C GLY A 383 15.72 -22.61 29.61
N LYS A 384 16.40 -23.64 30.13
CA LYS A 384 17.02 -23.58 31.48
C LYS A 384 18.12 -22.53 31.64
N ASP A 385 18.68 -22.03 30.53
CA ASP A 385 19.71 -20.99 30.52
C ASP A 385 19.12 -19.57 30.71
N GLY A 386 17.79 -19.44 30.78
CA GLY A 386 17.09 -18.17 30.96
C GLY A 386 17.16 -17.25 29.75
N LYS A 387 17.67 -17.70 28.58
CA LYS A 387 17.80 -16.85 27.40
C LYS A 387 16.50 -16.87 26.58
N PRO A 388 15.80 -15.74 26.43
CA PRO A 388 14.56 -15.71 25.66
C PRO A 388 14.83 -15.87 24.17
N SER A 389 13.90 -16.52 23.49
CA SER A 389 13.84 -16.55 22.03
C SER A 389 12.39 -16.35 21.57
N SER A 390 12.20 -15.58 20.51
CA SER A 390 10.88 -15.27 19.96
C SER A 390 10.81 -15.64 18.48
N ARG A 391 9.63 -16.06 18.02
CA ARG A 391 9.34 -16.24 16.59
C ARG A 391 7.85 -16.23 16.32
N ILE A 392 7.49 -15.91 15.08
CA ILE A 392 6.11 -15.99 14.63
C ILE A 392 5.68 -17.45 14.47
N VAL A 393 4.51 -17.77 15.00
CA VAL A 393 3.76 -19.00 14.76
C VAL A 393 2.29 -18.63 14.50
N LEU A 394 1.50 -19.59 14.01
CA LEU A 394 0.08 -19.37 13.75
C LEU A 394 -0.75 -20.03 14.85
N LEU A 395 -1.65 -19.26 15.45
CA LEU A 395 -2.73 -19.79 16.28
C LEU A 395 -3.64 -20.67 15.42
N LYS A 396 -4.04 -21.82 15.97
CA LYS A 396 -4.89 -22.82 15.32
C LYS A 396 -6.15 -23.17 16.08
N GLY A 397 -6.21 -22.85 17.37
CA GLY A 397 -7.42 -22.99 18.17
C GLY A 397 -7.36 -22.11 19.41
N VAL A 398 -8.54 -21.65 19.84
CA VAL A 398 -8.75 -20.99 21.13
C VAL A 398 -10.04 -21.52 21.74
N ASP A 399 -9.91 -22.13 22.90
CA ASP A 399 -11.04 -22.64 23.68
C ASP A 399 -10.87 -22.26 25.17
N LYS A 400 -11.78 -22.72 26.02
CA LYS A 400 -11.75 -22.46 27.47
C LYS A 400 -10.47 -22.95 28.16
N ASP A 401 -9.78 -23.92 27.56
CA ASP A 401 -8.56 -24.53 28.09
C ASP A 401 -7.30 -23.85 27.52
N GLY A 402 -7.43 -22.90 26.60
CA GLY A 402 -6.36 -21.97 26.20
C GLY A 402 -6.08 -21.90 24.70
N PHE A 403 -4.82 -21.59 24.36
CA PHE A 403 -4.38 -21.25 23.00
C PHE A 403 -3.55 -22.37 22.40
N VAL A 404 -3.93 -22.85 21.21
CA VAL A 404 -3.32 -24.01 20.56
C VAL A 404 -2.54 -23.63 19.30
N TRP A 405 -1.32 -24.11 19.17
CA TRP A 405 -0.51 -24.05 17.96
C TRP A 405 0.22 -25.37 17.72
N TYR A 406 0.60 -25.63 16.46
CA TYR A 406 1.24 -26.88 16.07
C TYR A 406 2.65 -26.64 15.53
N THR A 407 3.57 -27.52 15.88
CA THR A 407 5.00 -27.32 15.64
C THR A 407 5.79 -28.64 15.65
N ASN A 408 7.04 -28.55 15.22
CA ASN A 408 8.07 -29.57 15.48
C ASN A 408 8.57 -29.46 16.94
N TYR A 409 8.44 -30.54 17.71
CA TYR A 409 8.91 -30.68 19.10
C TYR A 409 10.43 -30.67 19.24
N GLY A 410 11.18 -31.04 18.19
CA GLY A 410 12.64 -30.99 18.17
C GLY A 410 13.23 -29.62 17.86
N SER A 411 12.40 -28.61 17.57
CA SER A 411 12.84 -27.23 17.32
C SER A 411 13.37 -26.54 18.58
N ARG A 412 14.04 -25.37 18.44
CA ARG A 412 14.53 -24.60 19.61
C ARG A 412 13.43 -24.36 20.65
N LYS A 413 12.32 -23.71 20.26
CA LYS A 413 11.13 -23.54 21.12
C LYS A 413 10.58 -24.86 21.70
N GLY A 414 10.66 -25.96 20.95
CA GLY A 414 10.20 -27.26 21.44
C GLY A 414 11.08 -27.81 22.55
N ARG A 415 12.40 -27.61 22.46
CA ARG A 415 13.35 -27.92 23.53
C ARG A 415 13.18 -26.98 24.72
N ASP A 416 13.08 -25.66 24.47
CA ASP A 416 12.82 -24.66 25.52
C ASP A 416 11.58 -25.05 26.34
N LEU A 417 10.45 -25.36 25.68
CA LEU A 417 9.21 -25.77 26.33
C LEU A 417 9.29 -27.11 27.06
N SER A 418 10.16 -28.02 26.62
CA SER A 418 10.39 -29.28 27.33
C SER A 418 11.19 -29.10 28.62
N GLU A 419 12.00 -28.04 28.68
CA GLU A 419 12.85 -27.71 29.82
C GLU A 419 12.18 -26.76 30.80
N ASN A 420 11.40 -25.81 30.28
CA ASN A 420 10.64 -24.81 31.02
C ASN A 420 9.26 -24.65 30.34
N PRO A 421 8.20 -25.26 30.90
CA PRO A 421 6.88 -25.32 30.29
C PRO A 421 6.09 -24.02 30.48
N HIS A 422 6.70 -22.87 30.22
CA HIS A 422 6.05 -21.54 30.25
C HIS A 422 6.36 -20.79 28.95
N ALA A 423 5.40 -19.99 28.50
CA ALA A 423 5.59 -19.13 27.35
C ALA A 423 4.75 -17.85 27.46
N SER A 424 5.14 -16.87 26.64
CA SER A 424 4.34 -15.70 26.33
C SER A 424 3.96 -15.74 24.86
N ILE A 425 2.70 -15.44 24.54
CA ILE A 425 2.24 -15.19 23.18
C ILE A 425 1.80 -13.73 23.04
N LEU A 426 2.09 -13.12 21.89
CA LEU A 426 1.74 -11.73 21.60
C LEU A 426 1.12 -11.62 20.21
N PHE A 427 -0.07 -11.02 20.15
CA PHE A 427 -0.73 -10.59 18.92
C PHE A 427 -0.54 -9.09 18.77
N TYR A 428 -0.20 -8.65 17.55
CA TYR A 428 -0.14 -7.24 17.20
C TYR A 428 -0.96 -7.03 15.92
N TRP A 429 -2.01 -6.24 16.02
CA TRP A 429 -2.92 -5.91 14.93
C TRP A 429 -2.74 -4.43 14.61
N ASP A 430 -1.77 -4.14 13.74
CA ASP A 430 -1.35 -2.80 13.36
C ASP A 430 -2.50 -1.93 12.85
N GLY A 431 -3.34 -2.45 11.95
CA GLY A 431 -4.49 -1.73 11.38
C GLY A 431 -5.59 -1.37 12.40
N LEU A 432 -5.54 -1.92 13.62
CA LEU A 432 -6.45 -1.61 14.72
C LEU A 432 -5.75 -0.96 15.91
N ASN A 433 -4.43 -0.74 15.83
CA ASN A 433 -3.59 -0.27 16.94
C ASN A 433 -3.80 -1.09 18.23
N ARG A 434 -3.93 -2.42 18.10
CA ARG A 434 -4.21 -3.32 19.23
C ARG A 434 -3.09 -4.31 19.44
N GLN A 435 -2.85 -4.62 20.72
CA GLN A 435 -1.96 -5.69 21.12
C GLN A 435 -2.62 -6.53 22.21
N VAL A 436 -2.47 -7.86 22.11
CA VAL A 436 -2.85 -8.79 23.18
C VAL A 436 -1.64 -9.61 23.60
N ARG A 437 -1.33 -9.63 24.89
CA ARG A 437 -0.34 -10.54 25.48
C ARG A 437 -1.05 -11.57 26.32
N VAL A 438 -0.59 -12.82 26.22
CA VAL A 438 -1.06 -13.92 27.07
C VAL A 438 0.16 -14.68 27.58
N GLU A 439 0.22 -14.91 28.89
CA GLU A 439 1.29 -15.65 29.55
C GLU A 439 0.71 -16.84 30.30
N GLY A 440 1.46 -17.94 30.37
CA GLY A 440 1.08 -19.07 31.20
C GLY A 440 1.83 -20.37 30.91
N SER A 441 1.37 -21.43 31.54
CA SER A 441 1.93 -22.78 31.42
C SER A 441 1.57 -23.43 30.09
N VAL A 442 2.48 -24.26 29.56
CA VAL A 442 2.34 -24.91 28.25
C VAL A 442 2.39 -26.43 28.40
N GLN A 443 1.43 -27.11 27.79
CA GLN A 443 1.38 -28.57 27.72
C GLN A 443 1.23 -29.05 26.28
N LYS A 444 1.67 -30.29 25.99
CA LYS A 444 1.34 -30.92 24.70
C LYS A 444 -0.16 -31.22 24.66
N VAL A 445 -0.75 -31.05 23.49
CA VAL A 445 -2.10 -31.59 23.23
C VAL A 445 -2.02 -33.11 23.10
N SER A 446 -3.18 -33.79 23.08
CA SER A 446 -3.19 -35.24 22.94
C SER A 446 -2.62 -35.67 21.58
N ASP A 447 -2.16 -36.92 21.49
CA ASP A 447 -1.67 -37.45 20.21
C ASP A 447 -2.79 -37.53 19.18
N GLU A 448 -4.02 -37.82 19.62
CA GLU A 448 -5.23 -37.84 18.79
C GLU A 448 -5.57 -36.46 18.24
N GLU A 449 -5.53 -35.40 19.08
CA GLU A 449 -5.74 -34.01 18.64
C GLU A 449 -4.67 -33.61 17.61
N SER A 450 -3.41 -33.99 17.86
CA SER A 450 -2.30 -33.77 16.93
C SER A 450 -2.48 -34.51 15.60
N GLU A 451 -2.95 -35.77 15.64
CA GLU A 451 -3.21 -36.59 14.45
C GLU A 451 -4.33 -36.00 13.60
N GLN A 452 -5.46 -35.66 14.25
CA GLN A 452 -6.61 -35.08 13.58
C GLN A 452 -6.25 -33.77 12.88
N TYR A 453 -5.54 -32.86 13.57
CA TYR A 453 -5.11 -31.63 12.96
C TYR A 453 -4.06 -31.86 11.86
N PHE A 454 -3.13 -32.80 12.02
CA PHE A 454 -2.15 -33.14 10.97
C PHE A 454 -2.83 -33.51 9.65
N HIS A 455 -3.81 -34.40 9.70
CA HIS A 455 -4.54 -34.89 8.52
C HIS A 455 -5.48 -33.86 7.90
N SER A 456 -5.90 -32.84 8.65
CA SER A 456 -6.68 -31.72 8.10
C SER A 456 -5.85 -30.80 7.19
N ARG A 457 -4.51 -30.88 7.24
CA ARG A 457 -3.62 -30.00 6.48
C ARG A 457 -3.51 -30.46 5.02
N PRO A 458 -3.25 -29.54 4.07
CA PRO A 458 -2.94 -29.92 2.68
C PRO A 458 -1.76 -30.90 2.61
N GLN A 459 -1.78 -31.81 1.63
CA GLN A 459 -0.77 -32.87 1.49
C GLN A 459 0.67 -32.33 1.50
N GLY A 460 0.95 -31.25 0.75
CA GLY A 460 2.29 -30.64 0.74
C GLY A 460 2.73 -30.09 2.12
N SER A 461 1.78 -29.68 2.96
CA SER A 461 2.03 -29.28 4.34
C SER A 461 2.35 -30.47 5.25
N GLN A 462 1.70 -31.61 5.02
CA GLN A 462 1.98 -32.87 5.72
C GLN A 462 3.39 -33.37 5.37
N ILE A 463 3.74 -33.40 4.08
CA ILE A 463 5.09 -33.74 3.59
C ILE A 463 6.13 -32.78 4.19
N GLY A 464 5.87 -31.47 4.13
CA GLY A 464 6.79 -30.46 4.68
C GLY A 464 7.07 -30.65 6.18
N ALA A 465 6.11 -31.16 6.94
CA ALA A 465 6.32 -31.48 8.35
C ALA A 465 7.22 -32.70 8.58
N ILE A 466 7.24 -33.67 7.65
CA ILE A 466 8.18 -34.81 7.69
C ILE A 466 9.60 -34.36 7.31
N VAL A 467 9.72 -33.61 6.20
CA VAL A 467 11.02 -33.15 5.67
C VAL A 467 11.71 -32.21 6.66
N SER A 468 10.94 -31.34 7.31
CA SER A 468 11.50 -30.26 8.13
C SER A 468 11.86 -30.74 9.54
N LYS A 469 13.11 -31.18 9.71
CA LYS A 469 13.80 -31.24 11.02
C LYS A 469 14.06 -29.81 11.51
N GLN A 470 13.01 -29.10 11.91
CA GLN A 470 13.04 -27.65 12.09
C GLN A 470 14.12 -27.22 13.09
N SER A 471 14.93 -26.21 12.73
CA SER A 471 16.03 -25.65 13.54
C SER A 471 17.31 -26.51 13.62
N THR A 472 17.48 -27.51 12.76
CA THR A 472 18.77 -28.17 12.53
C THR A 472 19.54 -27.50 11.39
N LEU A 473 20.86 -27.53 11.43
CA LEU A 473 21.71 -27.12 10.31
C LEU A 473 21.53 -28.10 9.14
N ILE A 474 21.48 -27.58 7.91
CA ILE A 474 21.37 -28.36 6.68
C ILE A 474 22.38 -27.83 5.64
N PRO A 475 22.83 -28.66 4.68
CA PRO A 475 23.81 -28.26 3.67
C PRO A 475 23.34 -27.15 2.70
N GLY A 476 22.03 -26.98 2.56
CA GLY A 476 21.44 -25.95 1.70
C GLY A 476 20.03 -26.29 1.24
N ARG A 477 19.43 -25.42 0.43
CA ARG A 477 18.03 -25.54 -0.03
C ARG A 477 17.76 -26.83 -0.82
N HIS A 478 18.71 -27.26 -1.65
CA HIS A 478 18.61 -28.47 -2.48
C HIS A 478 18.30 -29.73 -1.66
N PHE A 479 18.86 -29.83 -0.45
CA PHE A 479 18.64 -30.96 0.45
C PHE A 479 17.18 -31.11 0.89
N LEU A 480 16.46 -30.00 1.07
CA LEU A 480 15.03 -30.02 1.39
C LEU A 480 14.18 -30.36 0.16
N HIS A 481 14.53 -29.80 -1.00
CA HIS A 481 13.81 -30.06 -2.25
C HIS A 481 13.89 -31.53 -2.64
N GLN A 482 15.07 -32.15 -2.49
CA GLN A 482 15.26 -33.57 -2.78
C GLN A 482 14.37 -34.45 -1.88
N GLN A 483 14.44 -34.28 -0.56
CA GLN A 483 13.61 -35.07 0.37
C GLN A 483 12.10 -34.82 0.17
N TYR A 484 11.72 -33.58 -0.15
CA TYR A 484 10.34 -33.26 -0.46
C TYR A 484 9.86 -34.04 -1.69
N LYS A 485 10.65 -34.03 -2.77
CA LYS A 485 10.32 -34.75 -4.02
C LYS A 485 10.25 -36.26 -3.80
N GLU A 486 11.19 -36.84 -3.05
CA GLU A 486 11.18 -38.27 -2.71
C GLU A 486 9.91 -38.67 -1.94
N LEU A 487 9.44 -37.84 -1.02
CA LEU A 487 8.20 -38.10 -0.27
C LEU A 487 6.95 -37.82 -1.11
N GLU A 488 6.97 -36.81 -1.97
CA GLU A 488 5.88 -36.52 -2.90
C GLU A 488 5.67 -37.68 -3.89
N GLU A 489 6.75 -38.24 -4.43
CA GLU A 489 6.69 -39.45 -5.26
C GLU A 489 6.20 -40.66 -4.45
N LYS A 490 6.69 -40.84 -3.21
CA LYS A 490 6.28 -41.95 -2.34
C LYS A 490 4.79 -41.93 -2.00
N PHE A 491 4.19 -40.75 -1.82
CA PHE A 491 2.78 -40.57 -1.46
C PHE A 491 1.91 -40.12 -2.66
N SER A 492 2.40 -40.32 -3.88
CA SER A 492 1.70 -39.93 -5.12
C SER A 492 0.46 -40.78 -5.42
N ASP A 493 0.36 -41.96 -4.81
CA ASP A 493 -0.77 -42.88 -4.90
C ASP A 493 -1.96 -42.47 -4.01
N GLY A 494 -1.84 -41.37 -3.26
CA GLY A 494 -2.85 -40.90 -2.31
C GLY A 494 -2.87 -41.66 -0.99
N SER A 495 -1.82 -42.45 -0.69
CA SER A 495 -1.68 -43.10 0.60
C SER A 495 -1.61 -42.09 1.76
N VAL A 496 -2.14 -42.50 2.92
CA VAL A 496 -2.19 -41.65 4.12
C VAL A 496 -0.78 -41.40 4.62
N ILE A 497 -0.42 -40.11 4.75
CA ILE A 497 0.87 -39.69 5.25
C ILE A 497 0.84 -39.76 6.79
N PRO A 498 1.68 -40.57 7.45
CA PRO A 498 1.65 -40.67 8.91
C PRO A 498 2.18 -39.38 9.56
N LYS A 499 1.56 -38.94 10.66
CA LYS A 499 2.10 -37.86 11.49
C LYS A 499 3.49 -38.22 12.03
N PRO A 500 4.51 -37.38 11.86
CA PRO A 500 5.80 -37.61 12.50
C PRO A 500 5.71 -37.54 14.03
N LYS A 501 6.37 -38.46 14.75
CA LYS A 501 6.44 -38.44 16.24
C LYS A 501 6.99 -37.13 16.82
N HIS A 502 7.82 -36.43 16.05
CA HIS A 502 8.42 -35.17 16.46
C HIS A 502 7.55 -33.94 16.13
N TRP A 503 6.31 -34.13 15.68
CA TRP A 503 5.39 -33.05 15.32
C TRP A 503 4.07 -33.20 16.08
N GLY A 504 3.52 -32.07 16.55
CA GLY A 504 2.22 -32.02 17.19
C GLY A 504 1.90 -30.67 17.81
N GLY A 505 0.83 -30.62 18.61
CA GLY A 505 0.31 -29.39 19.19
C GLY A 505 0.84 -29.09 20.59
N TYR A 506 0.96 -27.81 20.89
CA TYR A 506 1.08 -27.27 22.24
C TYR A 506 -0.13 -26.41 22.56
N ARG A 507 -0.50 -26.39 23.84
CA ARG A 507 -1.56 -25.57 24.41
C ARG A 507 -0.99 -24.73 25.53
N LEU A 508 -1.13 -23.41 25.43
CA LEU A 508 -0.86 -22.46 26.52
C LEU A 508 -2.13 -22.29 27.33
N LYS A 509 -2.06 -22.59 28.63
CA LYS A 509 -3.09 -22.33 29.62
C LYS A 509 -2.86 -20.95 30.21
N PRO A 510 -3.78 -19.99 30.01
CA PRO A 510 -3.54 -18.62 30.45
C PRO A 510 -3.49 -18.46 31.96
N GLU A 511 -2.53 -17.68 32.41
CA GLU A 511 -2.36 -17.21 33.79
C GLU A 511 -2.30 -15.68 33.86
N LEU A 512 -2.19 -15.02 32.71
CA LEU A 512 -2.24 -13.57 32.58
C LEU A 512 -2.70 -13.18 31.18
N PHE A 513 -3.51 -12.12 31.08
CA PHE A 513 -3.72 -11.41 29.82
C PHE A 513 -3.39 -9.93 29.99
N GLU A 514 -2.93 -9.29 28.92
CA GLU A 514 -2.89 -7.85 28.79
C GLU A 514 -3.51 -7.45 27.45
N PHE A 515 -4.49 -6.55 27.50
CA PHE A 515 -5.09 -5.89 26.35
C PHE A 515 -4.58 -4.45 26.30
N TRP A 516 -3.95 -4.11 25.18
CA TRP A 516 -3.38 -2.80 24.93
C TRP A 516 -4.04 -2.17 23.70
N GLN A 517 -4.45 -0.91 23.82
CA GLN A 517 -5.06 -0.13 22.75
C GLN A 517 -4.30 1.19 22.58
N GLY A 518 -3.80 1.43 21.36
CA GLY A 518 -3.02 2.62 21.04
C GLY A 518 -3.84 3.89 21.06
N GLN A 519 -3.53 4.79 21.99
CA GLN A 519 -4.07 6.16 22.06
C GLN A 519 -3.06 7.25 21.65
N LYS A 520 -3.56 8.48 21.49
CA LYS A 520 -2.77 9.69 21.27
C LYS A 520 -1.78 9.95 22.40
N SER A 521 -0.68 10.63 22.08
CA SER A 521 0.28 11.15 23.07
C SER A 521 0.89 10.11 24.01
N ARG A 522 0.89 8.83 23.61
CA ARG A 522 1.40 7.67 24.38
C ARG A 522 0.64 7.33 25.65
N LEU A 523 -0.53 7.93 25.87
CA LEU A 523 -1.41 7.59 27.00
C LEU A 523 -2.28 6.38 26.64
N HIS A 524 -1.63 5.27 26.26
CA HIS A 524 -2.30 4.08 25.78
C HIS A 524 -3.14 3.41 26.87
N ASP A 525 -4.25 2.80 26.49
CA ASP A 525 -5.07 2.04 27.43
C ASP A 525 -4.49 0.64 27.61
N ARG A 526 -4.35 0.21 28.87
CA ARG A 526 -3.81 -1.10 29.24
C ARG A 526 -4.65 -1.73 30.32
N LEU A 527 -5.32 -2.84 29.99
CA LEU A 527 -6.09 -3.64 30.94
C LEU A 527 -5.45 -5.02 31.09
N GLN A 528 -5.15 -5.40 32.33
CA GLN A 528 -4.59 -6.68 32.69
C GLN A 528 -5.66 -7.55 33.36
N TYR A 529 -5.69 -8.83 32.99
CA TYR A 529 -6.49 -9.85 33.65
C TYR A 529 -5.55 -10.79 34.40
N SER A 530 -5.75 -10.89 35.71
CA SER A 530 -5.02 -11.82 36.57
C SER A 530 -6.00 -12.74 37.31
N PRO A 531 -5.66 -14.01 37.53
CA PRO A 531 -6.53 -14.94 38.22
C PRO A 531 -6.51 -14.66 39.72
N ARG A 532 -7.70 -14.66 40.34
CA ARG A 532 -7.90 -14.51 41.77
C ARG A 532 -8.80 -15.63 42.28
N GLU A 533 -8.52 -16.13 43.47
CA GLU A 533 -9.39 -17.10 44.14
C GLU A 533 -10.46 -16.36 44.96
N MET A 534 -11.73 -16.61 44.65
CA MET A 534 -12.88 -16.10 45.40
C MET A 534 -13.86 -17.24 45.67
N ASN A 535 -14.13 -17.52 46.95
CA ASN A 535 -15.04 -18.59 47.38
C ASN A 535 -14.70 -19.98 46.78
N GLY A 536 -13.41 -20.30 46.63
CA GLY A 536 -12.94 -21.55 46.04
C GLY A 536 -13.15 -21.67 44.52
N LYS A 537 -13.44 -20.54 43.86
CA LYS A 537 -13.52 -20.44 42.40
C LYS A 537 -12.46 -19.46 41.91
N ARG A 538 -11.76 -19.86 40.85
CA ARG A 538 -10.90 -18.98 40.06
C ARG A 538 -11.77 -17.99 39.29
N VAL A 539 -11.58 -16.70 39.56
CA VAL A 539 -12.19 -15.57 38.83
C VAL A 539 -11.08 -14.71 38.24
N TRP A 540 -11.40 -13.91 37.22
CA TRP A 540 -10.46 -12.95 36.65
C TRP A 540 -10.69 -11.57 37.25
N GLU A 541 -9.62 -10.97 37.78
CA GLU A 541 -9.58 -9.59 38.23
C GLU A 541 -9.02 -8.71 37.11
N ILE A 542 -9.69 -7.58 36.84
CA ILE A 542 -9.30 -6.61 35.82
C ILE A 542 -8.60 -5.44 36.51
N SER A 543 -7.42 -5.08 36.04
CA SER A 543 -6.63 -3.95 36.55
C SER A 543 -6.10 -3.07 35.42
N ARG A 544 -6.15 -1.75 35.59
CA ARG A 544 -5.53 -0.81 34.66
C ARG A 544 -4.05 -0.64 34.95
N LEU A 545 -3.24 -0.71 33.91
CA LEU A 545 -1.80 -0.45 33.97
C LEU A 545 -1.48 0.94 33.41
N ALA A 546 -0.44 1.58 33.95
CA ALA A 546 0.12 2.77 33.33
C ALA A 546 0.77 2.42 31.97
N PRO A 547 0.66 3.30 30.95
CA PRO A 547 1.26 3.09 29.63
C PRO A 547 2.78 3.14 29.61
#